data_AF-A0A2D9WWW0-F1
#
_entry.id   AF-A0A2D9WWW0-F1
#
_cell.length_a   1.000
_cell.length_b   1.000
_cell.length_c   1.000
_cell.angle_alpha   90.00
_cell.angle_beta   90.00
_cell.angle_gamma   90.00
#
_symmetry.space_group_name_H-M   'P 1'
#
loop_
_entity.id
_entity.type
_entity.pdbx_description
1 polymer ?
#
loop_
_entity_poly.entity_id
_entity_poly.type
_entity_poly.pdbx_seq_one_letter_code
_entity_poly.pdbx_strand_id
1 'polypeptide(L)'
;MINKNFFLASVIIFAILSRFIPHPPNFSPIAAIALLSGHGFTNRWLAFLVPIISLFISDIFLGLHSTIPFVYGSFFLIALLGIKVKKISVGTVLL
;
A
#
# COMPACT_ATOMS: atom_id res chain seq x y z
N MET A 1 -3.63 6.35 -24.23
CA MET A 1 -4.19 6.48 -22.87
C MET A 1 -3.96 5.16 -22.15
N ILE A 2 -3.13 5.13 -21.10
CA ILE A 2 -2.93 3.90 -20.32
C ILE A 2 -4.25 3.53 -19.63
N ASN A 3 -4.68 2.28 -19.77
CA ASN A 3 -5.89 1.80 -19.11
C ASN A 3 -5.69 1.82 -17.59
N LYS A 4 -6.64 2.40 -16.85
CA LYS A 4 -6.59 2.55 -15.39
C LYS A 4 -6.35 1.21 -14.68
N ASN A 5 -6.93 0.13 -15.19
CA ASN A 5 -6.79 -1.20 -14.63
C ASN A 5 -5.38 -1.77 -14.83
N PHE A 6 -4.75 -1.45 -15.96
CA PHE A 6 -3.38 -1.85 -16.25
C PHE A 6 -2.38 -1.13 -15.33
N PHE A 7 -2.61 0.15 -15.07
CA PHE A 7 -1.82 0.92 -14.10
C PHE A 7 -1.97 0.40 -12.66
N LEU A 8 -3.19 0.04 -12.26
CA LEU A 8 -3.45 -0.61 -10.97
C LEU A 8 -2.66 -1.91 -10.80
N ALA A 9 -2.72 -2.78 -11.81
CA ALA A 9 -2.03 -4.05 -11.80
C ALA A 9 -0.50 -3.86 -11.72
N SER A 10 0.07 -2.90 -12.47
CA SER A 10 1.51 -2.65 -12.43
C SER A 10 1.98 -2.13 -11.07
N VAL A 11 1.20 -1.25 -10.42
CA VAL A 11 1.51 -0.74 -9.07
C VAL A 11 1.45 -1.87 -8.03
N ILE A 12 0.45 -2.76 -8.11
CA ILE A 12 0.35 -3.92 -7.20
C ILE A 12 1.54 -4.87 -7.39
N ILE A 13 1.88 -5.18 -8.64
CA ILE A 13 3.04 -6.05 -8.96
C ILE A 13 4.33 -5.44 -8.42
N PHE A 14 4.53 -4.13 -8.61
CA PHE A 14 5.71 -3.43 -8.09
C PHE A 14 5.76 -3.45 -6.56
N ALA A 15 4.62 -3.24 -5.88
CA ALA A 15 4.52 -3.32 -4.43
C ALA A 15 4.93 -4.71 -3.90
N ILE A 16 4.43 -5.77 -4.53
CA ILE A 16 4.75 -7.16 -4.18
C ILE A 16 6.25 -7.41 -4.37
N LEU A 17 6.79 -7.12 -5.56
CA LEU A 17 8.20 -7.34 -5.88
C LEU A 17 9.13 -6.56 -4.94
N SER A 18 8.73 -5.37 -4.52
CA SER A 18 9.52 -4.55 -3.60
C SER A 18 9.72 -5.17 -2.22
N ARG A 19 8.82 -6.06 -1.77
CA ARG A 19 8.96 -6.77 -0.48
C ARG A 19 9.91 -7.97 -0.55
N PHE A 20 10.21 -8.46 -1.75
CA PHE A 20 11.21 -9.52 -1.95
C PHE A 20 12.64 -8.99 -1.99
N ILE A 21 12.81 -7.69 -2.26
CA ILE A 21 14.10 -7.03 -2.15
C ILE A 21 14.43 -6.90 -0.64
N PRO A 22 15.67 -7.23 -0.21
CA PRO A 22 16.07 -7.03 1.17
C PRO A 22 16.04 -5.54 1.51
N HIS A 23 14.93 -5.10 2.08
CA HIS A 23 14.72 -3.77 2.61
C HIS A 23 14.80 -3.78 4.14
N PRO A 24 15.19 -2.66 4.77
CA PRO A 24 15.06 -2.50 6.21
C PRO A 24 13.61 -2.69 6.67
N PRO A 25 13.38 -3.22 7.89
CA PRO A 25 12.04 -3.31 8.45
C PRO A 25 11.37 -1.94 8.45
N ASN A 26 10.10 -1.90 8.02
CA ASN A 26 9.26 -0.69 7.86
C ASN A 26 9.62 0.26 6.69
N PHE A 27 10.76 0.08 6.01
CA PHE A 27 11.13 0.89 4.85
C PHE A 27 10.66 0.23 3.55
N SER A 28 9.34 0.21 3.35
CA SER A 28 8.73 -0.52 2.23
C SER A 28 7.98 0.42 1.27
N PRO A 29 8.17 0.28 -0.06
CA PRO A 29 7.44 1.06 -1.05
C PRO A 29 5.91 0.88 -0.97
N ILE A 30 5.44 -0.22 -0.39
CA ILE A 30 4.02 -0.48 -0.20
C ILE A 30 3.35 0.55 0.71
N ALA A 31 4.07 1.17 1.66
CA ALA A 31 3.52 2.22 2.53
C ALA A 31 3.18 3.48 1.74
N ALA A 32 4.10 3.90 0.86
CA ALA A 32 3.85 5.00 -0.08
C ALA A 32 2.68 4.66 -1.01
N ILE A 33 2.61 3.42 -1.51
CA ILE A 33 1.52 2.98 -2.38
C ILE A 33 0.17 3.00 -1.64
N ALA A 34 0.11 2.61 -0.37
CA ALA A 34 -1.11 2.69 0.44
C ALA A 34 -1.59 4.14 0.65
N LEU A 35 -0.66 5.07 0.86
CA LEU A 35 -0.97 6.49 1.03
C LEU A 35 -1.43 7.13 -0.30
N LEU A 36 -0.70 6.85 -1.38
CA LEU A 36 -1.00 7.34 -2.72
C LEU A 36 -2.27 6.71 -3.30
N SER A 37 -2.57 5.45 -3.01
CA SER A 37 -3.81 4.79 -3.43
C SER A 37 -5.02 5.45 -2.79
N GLY A 38 -4.93 5.85 -1.52
CA GLY A 38 -5.96 6.58 -0.80
C GLY A 38 -6.35 7.90 -1.46
N HIS A 39 -5.36 8.65 -1.93
CA HIS A 39 -5.59 9.96 -2.56
C HIS A 39 -5.90 9.87 -4.06
N GLY A 40 -5.26 8.93 -4.77
CA GLY A 40 -5.28 8.85 -6.23
C GLY A 40 -6.48 8.10 -6.82
N PHE A 41 -7.10 7.17 -6.07
CA PHE A 41 -8.25 6.42 -6.59
C PHE A 41 -9.57 7.10 -6.29
N THR A 42 -10.38 7.30 -7.34
CA THR A 42 -11.77 7.76 -7.21
C THR A 42 -12.68 6.78 -6.45
N ASN A 43 -12.34 5.48 -6.45
CA ASN A 43 -13.08 4.46 -5.71
C ASN A 43 -12.36 4.14 -4.39
N ARG A 44 -12.98 4.50 -3.27
CA ARG A 44 -12.45 4.28 -1.91
C ARG A 44 -12.19 2.80 -1.60
N TRP A 45 -12.94 1.88 -2.22
CA TRP A 45 -12.71 0.44 -2.05
C TRP A 45 -11.39 -0.02 -2.65
N LEU A 46 -11.01 0.53 -3.81
CA LEU A 46 -9.74 0.22 -4.47
C LEU A 46 -8.54 0.75 -3.66
N ALA A 47 -8.70 1.89 -2.98
CA ALA A 47 -7.67 2.44 -2.11
C ALA A 47 -7.24 1.48 -1.00
N PHE A 48 -8.18 0.72 -0.43
CA PHE A 48 -7.90 -0.29 0.59
C PHE A 48 -7.47 -1.64 0.00
N LEU A 49 -8.12 -2.08 -1.09
CA LEU A 49 -7.84 -3.39 -1.67
C LEU A 49 -6.42 -3.51 -2.20
N VAL A 50 -5.88 -2.46 -2.81
CA VAL A 50 -4.51 -2.45 -3.37
C VAL A 50 -3.45 -2.84 -2.31
N PRO A 51 -3.31 -2.12 -1.18
CA PRO A 51 -2.32 -2.47 -0.17
C PRO A 51 -2.65 -3.79 0.54
N ILE A 52 -3.93 -4.09 0.83
CA ILE A 52 -4.32 -5.33 1.53
C ILE A 52 -4.00 -6.56 0.69
N ILE A 53 -4.35 -6.57 -0.60
CA ILE A 53 -4.07 -7.69 -1.52
C ILE A 53 -2.56 -7.86 -1.66
N SER A 54 -1.82 -6.77 -1.79
CA SER A 54 -0.37 -6.82 -1.94
C SER A 54 0.33 -7.33 -0.68
N LEU A 55 -0.14 -6.95 0.52
CA LEU A 55 0.30 -7.52 1.79
C LEU A 55 0.02 -9.03 1.85
N PHE A 56 -1.23 -9.42 1.59
CA PHE A 56 -1.68 -10.81 1.65
C PHE A 56 -0.88 -11.73 0.73
N ILE A 57 -0.70 -11.33 -0.53
CA ILE A 57 0.10 -12.11 -1.48
C ILE A 57 1.54 -12.23 -0.98
N SER A 58 2.15 -11.14 -0.53
CA SER A 58 3.55 -11.16 -0.09
C SER A 58 3.76 -11.97 1.18
N ASP A 59 2.81 -11.93 2.12
CA ASP A 59 2.89 -12.67 3.39
C ASP A 59 2.76 -14.18 3.20
N ILE A 60 2.05 -14.63 2.15
CA ILE A 60 2.03 -16.06 1.77
C ILE A 60 3.44 -16.57 1.45
N PHE A 61 4.30 -15.73 0.86
CA PHE A 61 5.68 -16.11 0.52
C PHE A 61 6.69 -15.85 1.63
N LEU A 62 6.50 -14.78 2.43
CA LEU A 62 7.40 -14.41 3.53
C LEU A 62 7.15 -15.22 4.82
N GLY A 63 5.97 -15.84 4.93
CA GLY A 63 5.56 -16.64 6.08
C GLY A 63 4.64 -15.87 7.02
N LEU A 64 3.70 -16.60 7.65
CA LEU A 64 2.74 -16.02 8.59
C LEU A 64 3.39 -15.80 9.96
N HIS A 65 3.36 -14.55 10.44
CA HIS A 65 3.95 -14.15 11.72
C HIS A 65 2.92 -13.45 12.62
N SER A 66 3.13 -13.49 13.95
CA SER A 66 2.20 -12.96 14.95
C SER A 66 1.94 -11.46 14.86
N THR A 67 2.80 -10.71 14.16
CA THR A 67 2.68 -9.26 13.96
C THR A 67 1.75 -8.86 12.80
N ILE A 68 1.25 -9.81 12.01
CA ILE A 68 0.33 -9.57 10.88
C ILE A 68 -0.84 -8.65 11.24
N PRO A 69 -1.59 -8.85 12.35
CA PRO A 69 -2.72 -7.98 12.67
C PRO A 69 -2.32 -6.50 12.81
N PHE A 70 -1.14 -6.23 13.37
CA PHE A 70 -0.61 -4.88 13.51
C PHE A 70 -0.20 -4.29 12.16
N VAL A 71 0.45 -5.07 11.30
CA VAL A 71 0.82 -4.64 9.95
C VAL A 71 -0.43 -4.23 9.17
N TYR A 72 -1.44 -5.11 9.10
CA TYR A 72 -2.67 -4.83 8.35
C TYR A 72 -3.41 -3.62 8.92
N GLY A 73 -3.47 -3.50 10.25
CA GLY A 73 -4.04 -2.33 10.92
C GLY A 73 -3.34 -1.03 10.55
N SER A 74 -2.00 -1.00 10.59
CA SER A 74 -1.20 0.18 10.20
C SER A 74 -1.44 0.56 8.74
N PHE A 75 -1.41 -0.39 7.82
CA PHE A 75 -1.64 -0.12 6.39
C PHE A 75 -3.07 0.34 6.10
N PHE A 76 -4.05 -0.17 6.86
CA PHE A 76 -5.43 0.33 6.79
C PHE A 76 -5.52 1.80 7.24
N LEU A 77 -4.83 2.18 8.30
CA LEU A 77 -4.76 3.57 8.77
C LEU A 77 -4.04 4.48 7.77
N ILE A 78 -2.96 4.02 7.14
CA ILE A 78 -2.25 4.76 6.09
C ILE A 78 -3.16 5.01 4.89
N ALA A 79 -3.91 4.01 4.46
CA ALA A 79 -4.90 4.17 3.38
C ALA A 79 -6.01 5.15 3.77
N LEU A 80 -6.51 5.10 5.02
CA LEU A 80 -7.48 6.07 5.54
C LEU A 80 -6.93 7.50 5.54
N LEU A 81 -5.66 7.68 5.92
CA LEU A 81 -4.96 8.97 5.86
C LEU A 81 -4.92 9.48 4.42
N GLY A 82 -4.51 8.64 3.46
CA GLY A 82 -4.50 8.99 2.04
C GLY A 82 -5.86 9.46 1.51
N ILE A 83 -6.95 8.80 1.93
CA ILE A 83 -8.32 9.17 1.54
C ILE A 83 -8.76 10.52 2.15
N LYS A 84 -8.40 10.78 3.41
CA LYS A 84 -8.81 12.00 4.12
C LYS A 84 -7.99 13.23 3.73
N VAL A 85 -6.76 13.03 3.29
CA VAL A 85 -5.85 14.12 2.95
C VAL A 85 -6.25 14.77 1.62
N LYS A 86 -6.46 16.09 1.65
CA LYS A 86 -6.80 16.90 0.45
C LYS A 86 -5.62 17.12 -0.50
N LYS A 87 -4.39 17.10 0.00
CA LYS A 87 -3.16 17.25 -0.79
C LYS A 87 -2.02 16.53 -0.11
N ILE A 88 -1.35 15.66 -0.83
CA ILE A 88 -0.17 14.96 -0.33
C ILE A 88 0.97 15.98 -0.24
N SER A 89 1.43 16.24 0.98
CA SER A 89 2.55 17.14 1.29
C SER A 89 3.65 16.38 2.01
N VAL A 90 4.85 16.95 2.11
CA VAL A 90 5.97 16.32 2.85
C VAL A 90 5.55 15.99 4.30
N GLY A 91 4.78 16.86 4.94
CA GLY A 91 4.24 16.61 6.28
C GLY A 91 3.26 15.43 6.34
N THR A 92 2.55 15.13 5.26
CA THR A 92 1.70 13.93 5.16
C THR A 92 2.52 12.65 5.02
N VAL A 93 3.68 12.72 4.37
CA VAL A 93 4.58 11.57 4.18
C VAL A 93 5.41 11.29 5.44
N LEU A 94 5.70 12.32 6.24
CA LEU A 94 6.45 12.20 7.49
C LEU A 94 5.59 11.82 8.71
N LEU A 95 4.26 11.82 8.56
CA LEU A 95 3.28 11.44 9.59
C LEU A 95 3.12 9.93 9.66
#